data_AF-A0AAD0F3R8-F1
#
_entry.id   AF-A0AAD0F3R8-F1
#
_cell.length_a   1.000
_cell.length_b   1.000
_cell.length_c   1.000
_cell.angle_alpha   90.00
_cell.angle_beta   90.00
_cell.angle_gamma   90.00
#
_symmetry.space_group_name_H-M   'P 1'
#
loop_
_entity.id
_entity.type
_entity.pdbx_description
1 polymer ?
#
loop_
_entity_poly.entity_id
_entity_poly.type
_entity_poly.pdbx_seq_one_letter_code
_entity_poly.pdbx_strand_id
1 'polypeptide(L)'
;MSNIDEFKKLYNFEFEEIKTDSFEEVSKKYLAAYKDGKEEGYTPVFLTVDDYLLKTFKITMANENTDNMIDIFNKNLEKAKNIDPIEIFNKFLKQQSMCKLFIEGDYKFNDNDKNNLKFLTIFNNEGNLKDNVILVKVPTTKPYEILAYFGIGSEDIAIVKYWYEKYGAVPVSTTYDEIEFYVERPPQTLEETKKLAIEHYAFCYGLLWGCYDTLEEAASAIYKNVHWYFWWS
;
A
#
# COMPACT_ATOMS: atom_id res chain seq x y z
N MET A 1 5.89 -26.60 -10.02
CA MET A 1 6.72 -25.75 -9.14
C MET A 1 5.75 -24.84 -8.43
N SER A 2 5.84 -24.66 -7.11
CA SER A 2 4.88 -23.79 -6.42
C SER A 2 5.14 -22.33 -6.78
N ASN A 3 4.14 -21.46 -6.63
CA ASN A 3 4.29 -20.03 -6.88
C ASN A 3 5.33 -19.39 -5.95
N ILE A 4 5.38 -19.88 -4.70
CA ILE A 4 6.41 -19.49 -3.72
C ILE A 4 7.81 -19.89 -4.21
N ASP A 5 7.98 -21.05 -4.86
CA ASP A 5 9.28 -21.46 -5.43
C ASP A 5 9.69 -20.61 -6.64
N GLU A 6 8.74 -20.08 -7.41
CA GLU A 6 9.04 -19.09 -8.45
C GLU A 6 9.46 -17.75 -7.83
N PHE A 7 8.77 -17.30 -6.79
CA PHE A 7 9.12 -16.06 -6.06
C PHE A 7 10.54 -16.11 -5.49
N LYS A 8 10.95 -17.25 -4.90
CA LYS A 8 12.33 -17.46 -4.39
C LYS A 8 13.43 -17.27 -5.43
N LYS A 9 13.12 -17.41 -6.73
CA LYS A 9 14.09 -17.18 -7.80
C LYS A 9 14.29 -15.69 -8.09
N LEU A 10 13.29 -14.87 -7.79
CA LEU A 10 13.32 -13.42 -7.98
C LEU A 10 13.98 -12.73 -6.80
N TYR A 11 13.70 -13.20 -5.57
CA TYR A 11 14.26 -12.64 -4.35
C TYR A 11 14.79 -13.71 -3.41
N ASN A 12 15.95 -13.42 -2.82
CA ASN A 12 16.52 -14.22 -1.73
C ASN A 12 16.16 -13.61 -0.36
N PHE A 13 14.88 -13.30 -0.16
CA PHE A 13 14.38 -12.77 1.11
C PHE A 13 14.05 -13.89 2.09
N GLU A 14 14.24 -13.62 3.38
CA GLU A 14 13.62 -14.44 4.42
C GLU A 14 12.11 -14.22 4.41
N PHE A 15 11.34 -15.29 4.52
CA PHE A 15 9.89 -15.21 4.64
C PHE A 15 9.34 -16.39 5.44
N GLU A 16 8.10 -16.24 5.88
CA GLU A 16 7.32 -17.28 6.56
C GLU A 16 6.00 -17.51 5.84
N GLU A 17 5.62 -18.77 5.62
CA GLU A 17 4.28 -19.13 5.14
C GLU A 17 3.25 -18.96 6.27
N ILE A 18 2.14 -18.31 5.95
CA ILE A 18 1.09 -18.00 6.92
C ILE A 18 0.00 -19.07 6.86
N LYS A 19 -0.38 -19.57 8.03
CA LYS A 19 -1.42 -20.59 8.21
C LYS A 19 -2.25 -20.22 9.44
N THR A 20 -3.28 -19.42 9.23
CA THR A 20 -4.24 -19.01 10.27
C THR A 20 -5.56 -18.62 9.61
N ASP A 21 -6.66 -18.87 10.30
CA ASP A 21 -8.00 -18.43 9.89
C ASP A 21 -8.45 -17.17 10.66
N SER A 22 -7.54 -16.54 11.41
CA SER A 22 -7.84 -15.42 12.31
C SER A 22 -7.18 -14.12 11.87
N PHE A 23 -8.01 -13.15 11.53
CA PHE A 23 -7.59 -11.76 11.30
C PHE A 23 -6.78 -11.19 12.47
N GLU A 24 -7.20 -11.47 13.71
CA GLU A 24 -6.53 -10.94 14.90
C GLU A 24 -5.11 -11.51 15.07
N GLU A 25 -4.91 -12.77 14.75
CA GLU A 25 -3.58 -13.41 14.81
C GLU A 25 -2.64 -12.83 13.76
N VAL A 26 -3.11 -12.62 12.53
CA VAL A 26 -2.35 -11.96 11.46
C VAL A 26 -1.90 -10.57 11.91
N SER A 27 -2.81 -9.77 12.48
CA SER A 27 -2.48 -8.40 12.88
C SER A 27 -1.50 -8.35 14.02
N LYS A 28 -1.65 -9.22 15.04
CA LYS A 28 -0.65 -9.35 16.11
C LYS A 28 0.71 -9.77 15.56
N LYS A 29 0.72 -10.74 14.65
CA LYS A 29 1.95 -11.24 14.03
C LYS A 29 2.68 -10.17 13.24
N TYR A 30 1.96 -9.40 12.42
CA TYR A 30 2.52 -8.29 11.66
C TYR A 30 3.12 -7.23 12.59
N LEU A 31 2.37 -6.80 13.60
CA LEU A 31 2.84 -5.75 14.51
C LEU A 31 4.07 -6.18 15.32
N ALA A 32 4.15 -7.45 15.71
CA ALA A 32 5.36 -8.02 16.33
C ALA A 32 6.54 -7.99 15.34
N ALA A 33 6.36 -8.53 14.13
CA ALA A 33 7.40 -8.53 13.10
C ALA A 33 7.83 -7.11 12.68
N TYR A 34 6.92 -6.13 12.73
CA TYR A 34 7.19 -4.73 12.38
C TYR A 34 8.05 -4.06 13.46
N LYS A 35 7.79 -4.39 14.73
CA LYS A 35 8.65 -3.95 15.83
C LYS A 35 10.05 -4.56 15.73
N ASP A 36 10.13 -5.87 15.54
CA ASP A 36 11.41 -6.59 15.45
C ASP A 36 12.23 -6.13 14.22
N GLY A 37 11.56 -5.89 13.08
CA GLY A 37 12.20 -5.43 11.85
C GLY A 37 12.89 -4.08 11.97
N LYS A 38 12.37 -3.17 12.82
CA LYS A 38 13.04 -1.89 13.11
C LYS A 38 14.42 -2.10 13.76
N GLU A 39 14.60 -3.15 14.54
CA GLU A 39 15.86 -3.50 15.21
C GLU A 39 16.74 -4.40 14.33
N GLU A 40 16.14 -5.35 13.61
CA GLU A 40 16.83 -6.34 12.77
C GLU A 40 17.17 -5.84 11.36
N GLY A 41 16.68 -4.66 10.96
CA GLY A 41 17.03 -4.03 9.68
C GLY A 41 16.16 -4.43 8.48
N TYR A 42 14.90 -4.82 8.74
CA TYR A 42 13.94 -5.20 7.69
C TYR A 42 12.58 -4.53 7.90
N THR A 43 11.75 -4.50 6.84
CA THR A 43 10.34 -4.13 6.94
C THR A 43 9.48 -5.32 6.50
N PRO A 44 8.56 -5.82 7.35
CA PRO A 44 7.68 -6.92 6.99
C PRO A 44 6.57 -6.48 6.03
N VAL A 45 6.22 -7.36 5.10
CA VAL A 45 5.09 -7.17 4.17
C VAL A 45 4.47 -8.53 3.86
N PHE A 46 3.14 -8.61 3.89
CA PHE A 46 2.45 -9.79 3.39
C PHE A 46 2.36 -9.77 1.87
N LEU A 47 2.45 -10.96 1.28
CA LEU A 47 2.22 -11.18 -0.15
C LEU A 47 1.31 -12.38 -0.32
N THR A 48 0.29 -12.24 -1.16
CA THR A 48 -0.41 -13.38 -1.75
C THR A 48 0.31 -13.75 -3.04
N VAL A 49 1.09 -14.83 -3.04
CA VAL A 49 1.91 -15.20 -4.21
C VAL A 49 1.10 -16.03 -5.19
N ASP A 50 0.31 -15.34 -6.01
CA ASP A 50 -0.49 -15.94 -7.09
C ASP A 50 0.17 -15.79 -8.48
N ASP A 51 -0.47 -16.37 -9.49
CA ASP A 51 0.02 -16.34 -10.87
C ASP A 51 0.02 -14.91 -11.45
N TYR A 52 -0.88 -14.05 -10.97
CA TYR A 52 -0.99 -12.68 -11.43
C TYR A 52 0.18 -11.84 -10.93
N LEU A 53 0.54 -11.95 -9.65
CA LEU A 53 1.70 -11.27 -9.09
C LEU A 53 2.99 -11.68 -9.80
N LEU A 54 3.20 -12.98 -9.99
CA LEU A 54 4.37 -13.50 -10.71
C LEU A 54 4.40 -13.04 -12.16
N LYS A 55 3.25 -12.99 -12.83
CA LYS A 55 3.11 -12.46 -14.19
C LYS A 55 3.43 -10.97 -14.23
N THR A 56 3.00 -10.20 -13.24
CA THR A 56 3.33 -8.76 -13.12
C THR A 56 4.84 -8.57 -13.06
N PHE A 57 5.58 -9.31 -12.24
CA PHE A 57 7.05 -9.22 -12.22
C PHE A 57 7.68 -9.53 -13.58
N LYS A 58 7.21 -10.59 -14.26
CA LYS A 58 7.68 -10.96 -15.61
C LYS A 58 7.43 -9.84 -16.62
N ILE A 59 6.27 -9.20 -16.58
CA ILE A 59 5.91 -8.08 -17.46
C ILE A 59 6.77 -6.85 -17.13
N THR A 60 6.92 -6.50 -15.86
CA THR A 60 7.74 -5.36 -15.42
C THR A 60 9.19 -5.52 -15.89
N MET A 61 9.78 -6.70 -15.69
CA MET A 61 11.12 -7.05 -16.20
C MET A 61 11.22 -6.92 -17.72
N ALA A 62 10.25 -7.46 -18.46
CA ALA A 62 10.23 -7.36 -19.93
C ALA A 62 10.12 -5.91 -20.42
N ASN A 63 9.25 -5.10 -19.81
CA ASN A 63 9.08 -3.68 -20.16
C ASN A 63 10.33 -2.85 -19.87
N GLU A 64 11.11 -3.27 -18.86
CA GLU A 64 12.35 -2.62 -18.44
C GLU A 64 13.60 -3.22 -19.11
N ASN A 65 13.43 -4.18 -20.03
CA ASN A 65 14.51 -4.88 -20.72
C ASN A 65 15.58 -5.44 -19.76
N THR A 66 15.15 -5.98 -18.61
CA THR A 66 16.01 -6.65 -17.62
C THR A 66 15.41 -8.00 -17.24
N ASP A 67 16.22 -8.92 -16.72
CA ASP A 67 15.79 -10.18 -16.11
C ASP A 67 15.92 -10.16 -14.57
N ASN A 68 16.21 -8.99 -13.99
CA ASN A 68 16.47 -8.80 -12.57
C ASN A 68 15.63 -7.68 -11.97
N MET A 69 14.73 -8.02 -11.05
CA MET A 69 13.89 -7.05 -10.32
C MET A 69 14.71 -6.03 -9.51
N ILE A 70 15.93 -6.38 -9.07
CA ILE A 70 16.78 -5.46 -8.31
C ILE A 70 17.26 -4.27 -9.17
N ASP A 71 17.41 -4.46 -10.48
CA ASP A 71 17.78 -3.34 -11.38
C ASP A 71 16.63 -2.32 -11.46
N ILE A 72 15.40 -2.82 -11.54
CA ILE A 72 14.17 -2.00 -11.57
C ILE A 72 14.00 -1.26 -10.24
N PHE A 73 14.18 -1.97 -9.12
CA PHE A 73 14.19 -1.38 -7.78
C PHE A 73 15.15 -0.18 -7.70
N ASN A 74 16.42 -0.38 -8.06
CA ASN A 74 17.43 0.67 -7.99
C ASN A 74 17.08 1.87 -8.88
N LYS A 75 16.61 1.59 -10.10
CA LYS A 75 16.16 2.60 -11.06
C LYS A 75 15.00 3.44 -10.51
N ASN A 76 13.97 2.79 -9.96
CA ASN A 76 12.78 3.47 -9.46
C ASN A 76 13.09 4.29 -8.21
N LEU A 77 13.91 3.78 -7.28
CA LEU A 77 14.37 4.54 -6.13
C LEU A 77 15.17 5.78 -6.51
N GLU A 78 16.08 5.67 -7.48
CA GLU A 78 16.88 6.81 -7.93
C GLU A 78 16.00 7.89 -8.55
N LYS A 79 15.04 7.51 -9.40
CA LYS A 79 14.07 8.44 -9.98
C LYS A 79 13.20 9.12 -8.91
N ALA A 80 12.74 8.36 -7.92
CA ALA A 80 11.85 8.86 -6.87
C ALA A 80 12.46 10.01 -6.05
N LYS A 81 13.80 10.07 -5.93
CA LYS A 81 14.49 11.15 -5.19
C LYS A 81 14.24 12.55 -5.75
N ASN A 82 13.95 12.65 -7.05
CA ASN A 82 13.80 13.92 -7.76
C ASN A 82 12.32 14.28 -8.03
N ILE A 83 11.38 13.54 -7.44
CA ILE A 83 9.94 13.75 -7.63
C ILE A 83 9.39 14.48 -6.41
N ASP A 84 8.69 15.60 -6.65
CA ASP A 84 7.90 16.28 -5.63
C ASP A 84 6.44 15.79 -5.70
N PRO A 85 5.95 15.04 -4.69
CA PRO A 85 4.56 14.57 -4.70
C PRO A 85 3.54 15.72 -4.67
N ILE A 86 3.90 16.90 -4.15
CA ILE A 86 3.02 18.07 -4.15
C ILE A 86 2.76 18.55 -5.58
N GLU A 87 3.73 18.46 -6.49
CA GLU A 87 3.52 18.78 -7.90
C GLU A 87 2.53 17.81 -8.57
N ILE A 88 2.59 16.53 -8.22
CA ILE A 88 1.65 15.50 -8.70
C ILE A 88 0.22 15.86 -8.26
N PHE A 89 0.03 16.12 -6.96
CA PHE A 89 -1.28 16.47 -6.42
C PHE A 89 -1.82 17.77 -7.01
N ASN A 90 -0.98 18.79 -7.21
CA ASN A 90 -1.37 20.03 -7.85
C ASN A 90 -1.75 19.84 -9.32
N LYS A 91 -1.02 19.00 -10.06
CA LYS A 91 -1.36 18.64 -11.44
C LYS A 91 -2.71 17.93 -11.50
N PHE A 92 -2.95 16.99 -10.59
CA PHE A 92 -4.24 16.31 -10.47
C PHE A 92 -5.38 17.29 -10.20
N LEU A 93 -5.23 18.16 -9.20
CA LEU A 93 -6.23 19.19 -8.86
C LEU A 93 -6.55 20.12 -10.04
N LYS A 94 -5.54 20.53 -10.81
CA LYS A 94 -5.74 21.34 -12.02
C LYS A 94 -6.59 20.60 -13.06
N GLN A 95 -6.40 19.30 -13.23
CA GLN A 95 -7.21 18.48 -14.13
C GLN A 95 -8.66 18.34 -13.64
N GLN A 96 -8.86 18.30 -12.32
CA GLN A 96 -10.18 18.21 -11.69
C GLN A 96 -10.90 19.56 -11.55
N SER A 97 -10.29 20.68 -11.96
CA SER A 97 -10.76 22.06 -11.72
C SER A 97 -12.15 22.40 -12.31
N MET A 98 -12.74 21.50 -13.09
CA MET A 98 -14.10 21.62 -13.62
C MET A 98 -15.17 20.96 -12.73
N CYS A 99 -14.77 20.21 -11.69
CA CYS A 99 -15.68 19.46 -10.82
C CYS A 99 -15.53 19.91 -9.36
N LYS A 100 -16.66 20.16 -8.66
CA LYS A 100 -16.64 20.22 -7.20
C LYS A 100 -16.32 18.83 -6.67
N LEU A 101 -15.16 18.69 -6.05
CA LEU A 101 -14.70 17.42 -5.49
C LEU A 101 -15.48 17.01 -4.22
N PHE A 102 -15.90 17.99 -3.43
CA PHE A 102 -16.75 17.78 -2.26
C PHE A 102 -18.13 18.42 -2.50
N ILE A 103 -19.16 17.74 -2.01
CA ILE A 103 -20.55 18.21 -1.98
C ILE A 103 -20.68 19.35 -0.96
N GLU A 104 -21.51 20.34 -1.26
CA GLU A 104 -21.83 21.42 -0.33
C GLU A 104 -22.71 20.90 0.81
N GLY A 105 -22.24 20.99 2.05
CA GLY A 105 -22.99 20.62 3.25
C GLY A 105 -22.10 20.15 4.41
N ASP A 106 -22.69 20.04 5.59
CA ASP A 106 -22.03 19.49 6.79
C ASP A 106 -22.09 17.95 6.77
N TYR A 107 -21.12 17.32 6.12
CA TYR A 107 -20.95 15.87 6.20
C TYR A 107 -20.43 15.48 7.60
N LYS A 108 -21.15 14.57 8.28
CA LYS A 108 -20.73 14.03 9.58
C LYS A 108 -19.82 12.82 9.40
N PHE A 109 -18.56 13.00 9.76
CA PHE A 109 -17.56 11.94 9.76
C PHE A 109 -17.88 10.88 10.81
N ASN A 110 -17.59 9.62 10.49
CA ASN A 110 -17.66 8.54 11.45
C ASN A 110 -16.45 8.63 12.38
N ASP A 111 -16.67 8.95 13.66
CA ASP A 111 -15.64 9.08 14.70
C ASP A 111 -15.51 7.82 15.59
N ASN A 112 -15.99 6.67 15.11
CA ASN A 112 -15.78 5.41 15.80
C ASN A 112 -14.29 5.05 15.84
N ASP A 113 -13.92 4.22 16.81
CA ASP A 113 -12.56 3.66 16.90
C ASP A 113 -12.25 2.84 15.64
N LYS A 114 -11.22 3.28 14.90
CA LYS A 114 -10.69 2.65 13.70
C LYS A 114 -9.26 2.19 13.90
N ASN A 115 -8.93 1.76 15.12
CA ASN A 115 -7.63 1.19 15.45
C ASN A 115 -7.59 -0.33 15.20
N ASN A 116 -8.01 -0.76 14.01
CA ASN A 116 -7.99 -2.18 13.64
C ASN A 116 -7.40 -2.36 12.24
N LEU A 117 -6.27 -3.06 12.16
CA LEU A 117 -5.59 -3.41 10.93
C LEU A 117 -6.12 -4.76 10.44
N LYS A 118 -6.80 -4.80 9.29
CA LYS A 118 -7.59 -5.99 8.87
C LYS A 118 -6.94 -6.87 7.81
N PHE A 119 -5.92 -6.40 7.07
CA PHE A 119 -5.25 -7.16 6.00
C PHE A 119 -6.22 -7.79 4.97
N LEU A 120 -7.07 -6.98 4.37
CA LEU A 120 -8.13 -7.45 3.45
C LEU A 120 -7.58 -8.22 2.25
N THR A 121 -6.39 -7.91 1.79
CA THR A 121 -5.78 -8.47 0.57
C THR A 121 -5.32 -9.93 0.72
N ILE A 122 -5.17 -10.44 1.95
CA ILE A 122 -4.71 -11.82 2.19
C ILE A 122 -5.85 -12.78 2.52
N PHE A 123 -7.08 -12.26 2.68
CA PHE A 123 -8.28 -13.07 2.90
C PHE A 123 -9.20 -12.98 1.68
N ASN A 124 -9.94 -14.05 1.41
CA ASN A 124 -10.98 -14.04 0.38
C ASN A 124 -12.29 -13.43 0.92
N ASN A 125 -13.29 -13.28 0.05
CA ASN A 125 -14.58 -12.68 0.40
C ASN A 125 -15.39 -13.49 1.46
N GLU A 126 -15.02 -14.74 1.71
CA GLU A 126 -15.62 -15.60 2.73
C GLU A 126 -14.90 -15.46 4.09
N GLY A 127 -13.81 -14.68 4.15
CA GLY A 127 -12.98 -14.49 5.33
C GLY A 127 -11.93 -15.58 5.53
N ASN A 128 -11.71 -16.46 4.55
CA ASN A 128 -10.69 -17.50 4.60
C ASN A 128 -9.35 -16.96 4.08
N LEU A 129 -8.24 -17.36 4.70
CA LEU A 129 -6.90 -17.00 4.22
C LEU A 129 -6.71 -17.51 2.79
N LYS A 130 -6.16 -16.67 1.91
CA LYS A 130 -5.83 -17.05 0.53
C LYS A 130 -4.68 -18.07 0.53
N ASP A 131 -4.58 -18.83 -0.55
CA ASP A 131 -3.44 -19.71 -0.78
C ASP A 131 -2.15 -18.92 -0.99
N ASN A 132 -1.00 -19.51 -0.63
CA ASN A 132 0.34 -18.94 -0.84
C ASN A 132 0.58 -17.56 -0.20
N VAL A 133 -0.06 -17.29 0.94
CA VAL A 133 0.22 -16.08 1.73
C VAL A 133 1.53 -16.25 2.49
N ILE A 134 2.45 -15.32 2.28
CA ILE A 134 3.75 -15.26 2.98
C ILE A 134 3.95 -13.91 3.65
N LEU A 135 4.66 -13.88 4.77
CA LEU A 135 5.19 -12.67 5.39
C LEU A 135 6.67 -12.55 5.05
N VAL A 136 7.03 -11.58 4.23
CA VAL A 136 8.38 -11.36 3.72
C VAL A 136 9.11 -10.34 4.57
N LYS A 137 10.37 -10.62 4.94
CA LYS A 137 11.30 -9.66 5.55
C LYS A 137 12.08 -8.94 4.45
N VAL A 138 11.59 -7.78 4.01
CA VAL A 138 12.26 -6.97 2.98
C VAL A 138 13.44 -6.23 3.61
N PRO A 139 14.67 -6.29 3.05
CA PRO A 139 15.88 -5.79 3.68
C PRO A 139 16.03 -4.26 3.58
N THR A 140 15.08 -3.54 4.18
CA THR A 140 15.07 -2.08 4.29
C THR A 140 14.44 -1.64 5.61
N THR A 141 14.94 -0.55 6.17
CA THR A 141 14.33 0.15 7.31
C THR A 141 13.48 1.36 6.89
N LYS A 142 13.32 1.57 5.58
CA LYS A 142 12.52 2.64 5.00
C LYS A 142 11.30 2.02 4.30
N PRO A 143 10.14 1.97 4.96
CA PRO A 143 8.99 1.22 4.47
C PRO A 143 8.53 1.59 3.06
N TYR A 144 8.68 2.84 2.64
CA TYR A 144 8.32 3.28 1.28
C TYR A 144 9.16 2.62 0.18
N GLU A 145 10.33 2.05 0.49
CA GLU A 145 11.15 1.32 -0.48
C GLU A 145 10.53 -0.04 -0.87
N ILE A 146 9.56 -0.57 -0.09
CA ILE A 146 8.80 -1.79 -0.42
C ILE A 146 8.19 -1.70 -1.82
N LEU A 147 7.64 -0.53 -2.19
CA LEU A 147 7.05 -0.33 -3.51
C LEU A 147 8.04 -0.61 -4.63
N ALA A 148 9.28 -0.13 -4.49
CA ALA A 148 10.33 -0.37 -5.47
C ALA A 148 10.68 -1.85 -5.58
N TYR A 149 10.69 -2.57 -4.45
CA TYR A 149 10.98 -4.00 -4.45
C TYR A 149 9.95 -4.77 -5.27
N PHE A 150 8.69 -4.37 -5.28
CA PHE A 150 7.64 -5.05 -6.05
C PHE A 150 7.34 -4.41 -7.41
N GLY A 151 8.25 -3.59 -7.94
CA GLY A 151 8.16 -3.02 -9.28
C GLY A 151 7.15 -1.88 -9.43
N ILE A 152 6.65 -1.32 -8.31
CA ILE A 152 5.78 -0.14 -8.32
C ILE A 152 6.63 1.10 -8.67
N GLY A 153 6.01 2.07 -9.34
CA GLY A 153 6.68 3.18 -10.02
C GLY A 153 7.30 4.23 -9.09
N SER A 154 8.17 5.07 -9.65
CA SER A 154 8.90 6.11 -8.90
C SER A 154 7.99 7.21 -8.33
N GLU A 155 6.89 7.56 -9.01
CA GLU A 155 5.92 8.54 -8.51
C GLU A 155 5.23 8.04 -7.24
N ASP A 156 4.80 6.78 -7.24
CA ASP A 156 4.16 6.12 -6.10
C ASP A 156 5.10 6.03 -4.89
N ILE A 157 6.37 5.69 -5.13
CA ILE A 157 7.40 5.66 -4.07
C ILE A 157 7.56 7.05 -3.44
N ALA A 158 7.59 8.12 -4.24
CA ALA A 158 7.72 9.48 -3.74
C ALA A 158 6.50 9.91 -2.92
N ILE A 159 5.29 9.55 -3.37
CA ILE A 159 4.03 9.79 -2.64
C ILE A 159 4.02 9.04 -1.31
N VAL A 160 4.31 7.74 -1.31
CA VAL A 160 4.32 6.92 -0.09
C VAL A 160 5.42 7.37 0.87
N LYS A 161 6.57 7.83 0.36
CA LYS A 161 7.60 8.45 1.21
C LYS A 161 7.07 9.69 1.93
N TYR A 162 6.39 10.59 1.21
CA TYR A 162 5.76 11.77 1.82
C TYR A 162 4.71 11.38 2.87
N TRP A 163 3.89 10.37 2.60
CA TRP A 163 2.93 9.86 3.58
C TRP A 163 3.58 9.16 4.77
N TYR A 164 4.70 8.45 4.57
CA TYR A 164 5.47 7.86 5.66
C TYR A 164 6.02 8.95 6.59
N GLU A 165 6.61 10.01 6.03
CA GLU A 165 7.13 11.13 6.81
C GLU A 165 6.00 11.82 7.62
N LYS A 166 4.86 12.08 6.97
CA LYS A 166 3.74 12.81 7.58
C LYS A 166 2.90 11.97 8.55
N TYR A 167 2.48 10.79 8.11
CA TYR A 167 1.50 9.94 8.80
C TYR A 167 2.07 8.60 9.29
N GLY A 168 3.32 8.26 8.94
CA GLY A 168 3.87 6.94 9.25
C GLY A 168 3.15 5.84 8.48
N ALA A 169 2.77 6.10 7.23
CA ALA A 169 2.18 5.11 6.34
C ALA A 169 3.22 4.05 5.91
N VAL A 170 2.97 2.80 6.28
CA VAL A 170 3.84 1.64 6.07
C VAL A 170 3.09 0.67 5.16
N PRO A 171 3.59 0.31 3.97
CA PRO A 171 3.01 -0.76 3.18
C PRO A 171 3.06 -2.08 3.96
N VAL A 172 1.91 -2.73 4.15
CA VAL A 172 1.81 -3.94 4.98
C VAL A 172 1.41 -5.18 4.21
N SER A 173 0.76 -5.00 3.07
CA SER A 173 0.38 -6.08 2.17
C SER A 173 0.25 -5.56 0.75
N THR A 174 0.60 -6.38 -0.24
CA THR A 174 0.41 -6.05 -1.66
C THR A 174 0.06 -7.30 -2.46
N THR A 175 -0.81 -7.13 -3.45
CA THR A 175 -1.09 -8.09 -4.53
C THR A 175 -0.63 -7.49 -5.86
N TYR A 176 -1.11 -8.01 -6.99
CA TYR A 176 -0.82 -7.44 -8.30
C TYR A 176 -1.56 -6.12 -8.55
N ASP A 177 -2.69 -5.87 -7.87
CA ASP A 177 -3.57 -4.71 -8.06
C ASP A 177 -4.11 -4.11 -6.75
N GLU A 178 -3.71 -4.60 -5.58
CA GLU A 178 -4.13 -4.06 -4.28
C GLU A 178 -2.92 -3.75 -3.41
N ILE A 179 -3.02 -2.73 -2.56
CA ILE A 179 -2.04 -2.45 -1.51
C ILE A 179 -2.73 -1.94 -0.24
N GLU A 180 -2.18 -2.33 0.90
CA GLU A 180 -2.64 -1.90 2.22
C GLU A 180 -1.54 -1.22 3.00
N PHE A 181 -1.94 -0.28 3.85
CA PHE A 181 -1.04 0.46 4.73
C PHE A 181 -1.48 0.39 6.18
N TYR A 182 -0.50 0.27 7.07
CA TYR A 182 -0.60 0.60 8.48
C TYR A 182 -0.12 2.03 8.67
N VAL A 183 -0.84 2.80 9.49
CA VAL A 183 -0.63 4.24 9.64
C VAL A 183 -0.39 4.53 11.12
N GLU A 184 0.86 4.86 11.45
CA GLU A 184 1.25 5.11 12.84
C GLU A 184 0.63 6.39 13.43
N ARG A 185 0.44 7.40 12.59
CA ARG A 185 -0.06 8.74 12.96
C ARG A 185 -1.22 9.12 12.03
N PRO A 186 -2.39 8.50 12.20
CA PRO A 186 -3.54 8.79 11.34
C PRO A 186 -3.98 10.25 11.49
N PRO A 187 -4.57 10.86 10.46
CA PRO A 187 -4.99 12.26 10.51
C PRO A 187 -6.06 12.48 11.58
N GLN A 188 -5.96 13.61 12.28
CA GLN A 188 -6.78 13.89 13.46
C GLN A 188 -7.85 14.97 13.22
N THR A 189 -7.76 15.70 12.11
CA THR A 189 -8.68 16.80 11.77
C THR A 189 -9.39 16.56 10.45
N LEU A 190 -10.62 17.08 10.34
CA LEU A 190 -11.42 16.94 9.12
C LEU A 190 -10.77 17.63 7.92
N GLU A 191 -10.14 18.79 8.13
CA GLU A 191 -9.48 19.53 7.06
C GLU A 191 -8.29 18.74 6.49
N GLU A 192 -7.46 18.18 7.37
CA GLU A 192 -6.35 17.32 6.99
C GLU A 192 -6.83 16.09 6.23
N THR A 193 -7.87 15.43 6.72
CA THR A 193 -8.42 14.23 6.09
C THR A 193 -9.03 14.51 4.72
N LYS A 194 -9.68 15.67 4.52
CA LYS A 194 -10.19 16.07 3.20
C LYS A 194 -9.05 16.29 2.20
N LYS A 195 -7.95 16.93 2.63
CA LYS A 195 -6.75 17.08 1.79
C LYS A 195 -6.16 15.72 1.44
N LEU A 196 -6.01 14.83 2.43
CA LEU A 196 -5.49 13.49 2.22
C LEU A 196 -6.39 12.63 1.32
N ALA A 197 -7.71 12.77 1.39
CA ALA A 197 -8.62 12.07 0.48
C ALA A 197 -8.39 12.46 -0.99
N ILE A 198 -8.06 13.72 -1.27
CA ILE A 198 -7.65 14.17 -2.61
C ILE A 198 -6.32 13.53 -3.01
N GLU A 199 -5.33 13.50 -2.10
CA GLU A 199 -4.04 12.84 -2.35
C GLU A 199 -4.23 11.34 -2.65
N HIS A 200 -5.07 10.65 -1.88
CA HIS A 200 -5.44 9.24 -2.10
C HIS A 200 -6.12 9.05 -3.46
N TYR A 201 -6.99 9.97 -3.87
CA TYR A 201 -7.66 9.91 -5.17
C TYR A 201 -6.69 10.16 -6.34
N ALA A 202 -5.71 11.04 -6.14
CA ALA A 202 -4.64 11.27 -7.11
C ALA A 202 -3.73 10.05 -7.26
N PHE A 203 -3.47 9.34 -6.16
CA PHE A 203 -2.67 8.11 -6.13
C PHE A 203 -3.41 6.91 -6.74
N CYS A 204 -4.71 6.79 -6.47
CA CYS A 204 -5.54 5.68 -6.93
C CYS A 204 -6.91 6.20 -7.37
N TYR A 205 -7.06 6.42 -8.68
CA TYR A 205 -8.31 6.91 -9.25
C TYR A 205 -9.48 5.93 -9.04
N GLY A 206 -9.19 4.62 -9.02
CA GLY A 206 -10.17 3.56 -8.77
C GLY A 206 -10.86 3.63 -7.41
N LEU A 207 -10.31 4.40 -6.46
CA LEU A 207 -10.83 4.52 -5.10
C LEU A 207 -12.28 5.05 -5.04
N LEU A 208 -12.64 6.03 -5.88
CA LEU A 208 -13.99 6.64 -5.91
C LEU A 208 -15.02 5.87 -6.75
N TRP A 209 -14.63 4.74 -7.34
CA TRP A 209 -15.52 3.92 -8.16
C TRP A 209 -15.60 2.47 -7.66
N GLY A 210 -14.57 2.00 -6.96
CA GLY A 210 -14.49 0.66 -6.40
C GLY A 210 -14.64 0.60 -4.88
N CYS A 211 -14.34 1.67 -4.13
CA CYS A 211 -14.28 1.64 -2.66
C CYS A 211 -15.26 2.61 -1.98
N TYR A 212 -15.45 3.81 -2.52
CA TYR A 212 -16.32 4.85 -1.95
C TYR A 212 -17.15 5.50 -3.04
N ASP A 213 -18.35 5.97 -2.72
CA ASP A 213 -19.22 6.67 -3.67
C ASP A 213 -18.86 8.16 -3.78
N THR A 214 -18.21 8.73 -2.75
CA THR A 214 -17.87 10.17 -2.67
C THR A 214 -16.54 10.43 -1.96
N LEU A 215 -15.98 11.63 -2.16
CA LEU A 215 -14.78 12.06 -1.42
C LEU A 215 -15.06 12.31 0.07
N GLU A 216 -16.30 12.64 0.44
CA GLU A 216 -16.73 12.69 1.84
C GLU A 216 -16.60 11.33 2.51
N GLU A 217 -17.07 10.27 1.85
CA GLU A 217 -16.96 8.90 2.35
C GLU A 217 -15.51 8.44 2.41
N ALA A 218 -14.72 8.73 1.37
CA ALA A 218 -13.28 8.44 1.39
C ALA A 218 -12.59 9.15 2.56
N ALA A 219 -12.87 10.45 2.77
CA ALA A 219 -12.35 11.19 3.90
C ALA A 219 -12.86 10.60 5.24
N SER A 220 -14.14 10.22 5.33
CA SER A 220 -14.71 9.54 6.50
C SER A 220 -14.00 8.23 6.81
N ALA A 221 -13.63 7.44 5.80
CA ALA A 221 -12.88 6.20 5.97
C ALA A 221 -11.43 6.43 6.43
N ILE A 222 -10.79 7.51 6.00
CA ILE A 222 -9.42 7.87 6.37
C ILE A 222 -9.34 8.45 7.78
N TYR A 223 -10.37 9.18 8.24
CA TYR A 223 -10.37 9.91 9.50
C TYR A 223 -10.07 9.00 10.71
N LYS A 224 -8.98 9.29 11.43
CA LYS A 224 -8.46 8.52 12.59
C LYS A 224 -8.22 7.02 12.32
N ASN A 225 -8.12 6.61 11.06
CA ASN A 225 -8.00 5.20 10.69
C ASN A 225 -6.53 4.81 10.54
N VAL A 226 -6.12 3.76 11.26
CA VAL A 226 -4.76 3.20 11.18
C VAL A 226 -4.54 2.32 9.95
N HIS A 227 -5.58 2.09 9.15
CA HIS A 227 -5.57 1.19 8.02
C HIS A 227 -6.05 1.90 6.76
N TRP A 228 -5.20 1.94 5.73
CA TRP A 228 -5.58 2.38 4.38
C TRP A 228 -5.53 1.22 3.41
N TYR A 229 -6.39 1.26 2.41
CA TYR A 229 -6.55 0.24 1.37
C TYR A 229 -6.73 0.92 0.03
N PHE A 230 -6.07 0.39 -1.00
CA PHE A 230 -6.17 0.86 -2.37
C PHE A 230 -6.27 -0.32 -3.33
N TRP A 231 -6.99 -0.13 -4.43
CA TRP A 231 -7.22 -1.13 -5.46
C TRP A 231 -7.25 -0.49 -6.86
N TRP A 232 -6.46 -1.04 -7.79
CA TRP A 232 -6.35 -0.60 -9.17
C TRP A 232 -7.02 -1.61 -10.11
N SER A 233 -8.24 -1.33 -10.54
CA SER A 233 -8.94 -2.10 -11.58
C SER A 233 -8.43 -1.81 -13.00
#